data_AF-A0A660QZ44-F1
#
_entry.id   AF-A0A660QZ44-F1
#
_cell.length_a   1.000
_cell.length_b   1.000
_cell.length_c   1.000
_cell.angle_alpha   90.00
_cell.angle_beta   90.00
_cell.angle_gamma   90.00
#
_symmetry.space_group_name_H-M   'P 1'
#
loop_
_entity.id
_entity.type
_entity.pdbx_description
1 polymer ?
#
loop_
_entity_poly.entity_id
_entity_poly.type
_entity_poly.pdbx_seq_one_letter_code
_entity_poly.pdbx_strand_id
1 'polypeptide(L)'
;MPHFRFLHGRREFRGNIVRLKPDELALIEGIHGLNPRITSFVDPAHALKIYIGARTPLMLDNDTRISSTNHRMMRRMVRDHNFRGNPAEKTFDLWPAVRAGEDKWIFPFQPLADQEYNSALGYEISVLKPLVEPLIRSLPKSHPGQVKAHELLKFLGHFEPVDKSFVPMDSILQEFVESPSNIKSI
;
A
#
# COMPACT_ATOMS: atom_id res chain seq x y z
N MET A 1 0.65 18.64 -17.07
CA MET A 1 1.07 17.43 -16.36
C MET A 1 0.64 16.23 -17.21
N PRO A 2 1.47 15.17 -17.30
CA PRO A 2 1.03 13.92 -17.89
C PRO A 2 -0.09 13.30 -17.04
N HIS A 3 -1.09 12.72 -17.70
CA HIS A 3 -2.18 12.00 -17.07
C HIS A 3 -1.94 10.50 -17.22
N PHE A 4 -1.99 9.73 -16.13
CA PHE A 4 -1.82 8.28 -16.19
C PHE A 4 -3.19 7.59 -16.22
N ARG A 5 -3.46 6.77 -17.25
CA ARG A 5 -4.68 5.94 -17.29
C ARG A 5 -4.38 4.59 -16.66
N PHE A 6 -4.81 4.39 -15.42
CA PHE A 6 -4.59 3.15 -14.66
C PHE A 6 -5.15 1.90 -15.35
N LEU A 7 -6.33 2.00 -15.99
CA LEU A 7 -6.95 0.90 -16.74
C LEU A 7 -6.10 0.38 -17.89
N HIS A 8 -5.30 1.24 -18.54
CA HIS A 8 -4.53 0.90 -19.73
C HIS A 8 -3.01 0.90 -19.50
N GLY A 9 -2.56 1.31 -18.31
CA GLY A 9 -1.14 1.41 -17.97
C GLY A 9 -0.35 2.43 -18.81
N ARG A 10 -1.01 3.42 -19.44
CA ARG A 10 -0.38 4.37 -20.37
C ARG A 10 -0.34 5.81 -19.82
N ARG A 11 0.75 6.52 -20.10
CA ARG A 11 0.90 7.97 -19.89
C ARG A 11 0.39 8.72 -21.11
N GLU A 12 -0.40 9.76 -20.88
CA GLU A 12 -0.83 10.73 -21.89
C GLU A 12 -0.30 12.11 -21.54
N PHE A 13 0.38 12.76 -22.49
CA PHE A 13 0.80 14.15 -22.35
C PHE A 13 -0.26 15.06 -22.97
N ARG A 14 -1.01 15.78 -22.14
CA ARG A 14 -2.08 16.68 -22.59
C ARG A 14 -1.64 18.13 -22.77
N GLY A 15 -0.33 18.41 -22.72
CA GLY A 15 0.21 19.78 -22.89
C GLY A 15 -0.06 20.76 -21.75
N ASN A 16 -0.85 20.40 -20.74
CA ASN A 16 -1.14 21.30 -19.61
C ASN A 16 0.15 21.67 -18.86
N ILE A 17 0.42 22.95 -18.65
CA ILE A 17 1.49 23.42 -17.75
C ILE A 17 0.81 24.00 -16.52
N VAL A 18 1.27 23.61 -15.34
CA VAL A 18 0.78 24.14 -14.06
C VAL A 18 1.89 25.03 -13.50
N ARG A 19 1.52 26.24 -13.08
CA ARG A 19 2.42 27.20 -12.45
C ARG A 19 1.85 27.53 -11.08
N LEU A 20 2.63 27.29 -10.04
CA LEU A 20 2.28 27.65 -8.67
C LEU A 20 2.32 29.16 -8.49
N LYS A 21 1.38 29.69 -7.71
CA LYS A 21 1.43 31.05 -7.16
C LYS A 21 2.34 31.09 -5.92
N PRO A 22 2.74 32.28 -5.43
CA PRO A 22 3.65 32.42 -4.29
C PRO A 22 3.15 31.76 -2.99
N ASP A 23 1.84 31.56 -2.84
CA ASP A 23 1.16 31.01 -1.66
C ASP A 23 0.65 29.57 -1.85
N GLU A 24 1.01 28.93 -2.96
CA GLU A 24 0.60 27.56 -3.28
C GLU A 24 1.73 26.56 -3.06
N LEU A 25 1.37 25.35 -2.63
CA LEU A 25 2.29 24.22 -2.45
C LEU A 25 2.02 23.13 -3.49
N ALA A 26 3.09 22.48 -3.96
CA ALA A 26 2.97 21.26 -4.74
C ALA A 26 3.09 20.02 -3.83
N LEU A 27 2.05 19.19 -3.82
CA LEU A 27 2.12 17.85 -3.25
C LEU A 27 2.52 16.86 -4.35
N ILE A 28 3.68 16.22 -4.18
CA ILE A 28 4.15 15.16 -5.10
C ILE A 28 4.05 13.83 -4.37
N GLU A 29 3.10 12.99 -4.77
CA GLU A 29 2.99 11.63 -4.27
C GLU A 29 3.56 10.60 -5.26
N GLY A 30 4.04 9.49 -4.72
CA GLY A 30 4.48 8.35 -5.50
C GLY A 30 5.55 7.54 -4.80
N ILE A 31 5.71 6.29 -5.23
CA ILE A 31 6.66 5.36 -4.62
C ILE A 31 8.10 5.90 -4.64
N HIS A 32 8.46 6.71 -5.64
CA HIS A 32 9.81 7.30 -5.74
C HIS A 32 9.94 8.68 -5.08
N GLY A 33 8.95 9.16 -4.31
CA GLY A 33 8.92 10.54 -3.80
C GLY A 33 10.16 10.98 -3.03
N LEU A 34 10.87 10.05 -2.38
CA LEU A 34 12.12 10.33 -1.65
C LEU A 34 13.39 10.25 -2.52
N ASN A 35 13.27 9.81 -3.77
CA ASN A 35 14.42 9.70 -4.66
C ASN A 35 14.94 11.10 -4.99
N PRO A 36 16.21 11.43 -4.70
CA PRO A 36 16.77 12.77 -4.93
C PRO A 36 16.67 13.26 -6.38
N ARG A 37 16.54 12.35 -7.35
CA ARG A 37 16.31 12.70 -8.75
C ARG A 37 14.98 13.43 -8.99
N ILE A 38 13.98 13.25 -8.12
CA ILE A 38 12.68 13.92 -8.23
C ILE A 38 12.76 15.36 -7.72
N THR A 39 13.62 15.64 -6.74
CA THR A 39 13.72 16.97 -6.12
C THR A 39 15.00 17.70 -6.49
N SER A 40 15.79 17.20 -7.46
CA SER A 40 17.11 17.77 -7.79
C SER A 40 17.07 19.18 -8.37
N PHE A 41 15.90 19.65 -8.78
CA PHE A 41 15.65 20.99 -9.32
C PHE A 41 15.03 21.96 -8.29
N VAL A 42 14.83 21.50 -7.04
CA VAL A 42 14.27 22.31 -5.94
C VAL A 42 15.34 22.48 -4.87
N ASP A 43 15.47 23.69 -4.33
CA ASP A 43 16.30 23.93 -3.14
C ASP A 43 15.78 23.05 -1.98
N PRO A 44 16.62 22.23 -1.33
CA PRO A 44 16.21 21.41 -0.18
C PRO A 44 15.50 22.19 0.92
N ALA A 45 15.79 23.48 1.12
CA ALA A 45 15.12 24.33 2.12
C ALA A 45 13.63 24.56 1.81
N HIS A 46 13.21 24.35 0.57
CA HIS A 46 11.81 24.49 0.12
C HIS A 46 11.11 23.14 -0.08
N ALA A 47 11.70 22.03 0.38
CA ALA A 47 11.12 20.70 0.25
C ALA A 47 10.92 20.05 1.62
N LEU A 48 9.73 19.50 1.85
CA LEU A 48 9.43 18.63 2.98
C LEU A 48 9.20 17.21 2.46
N LYS A 49 10.00 16.26 2.92
CA LYS A 49 9.96 14.86 2.50
C LYS A 49 9.29 14.01 3.57
N ILE A 50 8.16 13.41 3.20
CA ILE A 50 7.38 12.57 4.11
C ILE A 50 7.45 11.12 3.64
N TYR A 51 7.78 10.21 4.55
CA TYR A 51 7.69 8.78 4.33
C TYR A 51 6.49 8.20 5.07
N ILE A 52 5.66 7.43 4.36
CA ILE A 52 4.54 6.69 4.96
C ILE A 52 4.83 5.20 4.86
N GLY A 53 5.09 4.57 6.00
CA GLY A 53 5.31 3.13 6.12
C GLY A 53 4.07 2.41 6.62
N ALA A 54 4.02 1.08 6.45
CA ALA A 54 3.06 0.21 7.11
C ALA A 54 3.85 -0.85 7.87
N ARG A 55 4.36 -0.46 9.04
CA ARG A 55 5.15 -1.33 9.92
C ARG A 55 4.32 -1.70 11.12
N THR A 56 3.73 -2.89 11.09
CA THR A 56 2.95 -3.32 12.24
C THR A 56 3.86 -3.47 13.47
N PRO A 57 3.55 -2.80 14.59
CA PRO A 57 4.31 -2.96 15.83
C PRO A 57 3.90 -4.23 16.58
N LEU A 58 2.88 -4.95 16.09
CA LEU A 58 2.31 -6.09 16.77
C LEU A 58 3.25 -7.30 16.76
N MET A 59 3.23 -7.98 17.89
CA MET A 59 3.84 -9.28 18.10
C MET A 59 2.71 -10.32 18.08
N LEU A 60 2.96 -11.47 17.47
CA LEU A 60 2.03 -12.60 17.49
C LEU A 60 2.04 -13.28 18.87
N ASP A 61 3.23 -13.41 19.44
CA ASP A 61 3.51 -13.87 20.79
C ASP A 61 4.81 -13.18 21.26
N ASN A 62 5.32 -13.51 22.45
CA ASN A 62 6.47 -12.84 23.04
C ASN A 62 7.74 -12.86 22.16
N ASP A 63 7.87 -13.84 21.25
CA ASP A 63 9.08 -14.06 20.47
C ASP A 63 8.85 -13.92 18.96
N THR A 64 7.60 -13.87 18.50
CA THR A 64 7.25 -13.87 17.08
C THR A 64 6.74 -12.51 16.63
N ARG A 65 7.54 -11.81 15.82
CA ARG A 65 7.14 -10.56 15.15
C ARG A 65 6.17 -10.82 14.00
N ILE A 66 5.14 -9.99 13.88
CA ILE A 66 4.32 -9.99 12.67
C ILE A 66 5.13 -9.38 11.52
N SER A 67 5.18 -10.11 10.41
CA SER A 67 5.86 -9.64 9.20
C SER A 67 5.14 -8.45 8.59
N SER A 68 5.78 -7.27 8.63
CA SER A 68 5.32 -6.07 7.91
C SER A 68 5.23 -6.30 6.40
N THR A 69 6.00 -7.24 5.86
CA THR A 69 5.91 -7.68 4.46
C THR A 69 4.59 -8.38 4.19
N ASN A 70 4.20 -9.37 5.01
CA ASN A 70 2.91 -10.05 4.84
C ASN A 70 1.75 -9.08 5.02
N HIS A 71 1.86 -8.19 6.01
CA HIS A 71 0.87 -7.15 6.26
C HIS A 71 0.64 -6.24 5.04
N ARG A 72 1.71 -5.74 4.42
CA ARG A 72 1.63 -4.94 3.18
C ARG A 72 1.10 -5.74 1.99
N MET A 73 1.41 -7.02 1.90
CA MET A 73 0.85 -7.90 0.87
C MET A 73 -0.67 -8.01 0.98
N MET A 74 -1.19 -8.16 2.21
CA MET A 74 -2.63 -8.22 2.47
C MET A 74 -3.35 -6.92 2.09
N ARG A 75 -2.82 -5.76 2.52
CA ARG A 75 -3.33 -4.44 2.10
C ARG A 75 -3.39 -4.31 0.57
N ARG A 76 -2.32 -4.71 -0.11
CA ARG A 76 -2.24 -4.67 -1.57
C ARG A 76 -3.27 -5.59 -2.23
N MET A 77 -3.44 -6.80 -1.72
CA MET A 77 -4.38 -7.77 -2.27
C MET A 77 -5.82 -7.23 -2.22
N VAL A 78 -6.25 -6.69 -1.08
CA VAL A 78 -7.59 -6.09 -0.93
C VAL A 78 -7.75 -4.89 -1.85
N ARG A 79 -6.78 -3.96 -1.85
CA ARG A 79 -6.85 -2.76 -2.69
C ARG A 79 -6.85 -3.09 -4.18
N ASP A 80 -5.94 -3.94 -4.63
CA ASP A 80 -5.83 -4.28 -6.06
C ASP A 80 -7.07 -5.09 -6.53
N HIS A 81 -7.70 -5.88 -5.65
CA HIS A 81 -8.97 -6.53 -5.93
C HIS A 81 -10.11 -5.51 -6.04
N ASN A 82 -10.33 -4.70 -5.01
CA ASN A 82 -11.48 -3.80 -4.89
C ASN A 82 -11.45 -2.64 -5.92
N PHE A 83 -10.27 -2.09 -6.23
CA PHE A 83 -10.15 -0.87 -7.03
C PHE A 83 -9.58 -1.09 -8.44
N ARG A 84 -8.95 -2.25 -8.69
CA ARG A 84 -8.29 -2.52 -9.97
C ARG A 84 -8.80 -3.78 -10.66
N GLY A 85 -9.75 -4.49 -10.05
CA GLY A 85 -10.31 -5.73 -10.59
C GLY A 85 -9.27 -6.83 -10.79
N ASN A 86 -8.12 -6.75 -10.11
CA ASN A 86 -7.08 -7.76 -10.25
C ASN A 86 -7.43 -9.00 -9.42
N PRO A 87 -7.24 -10.23 -9.96
CA PRO A 87 -7.34 -11.42 -9.15
C PRO A 87 -6.18 -11.49 -8.14
N ALA A 88 -6.38 -12.23 -7.05
CA ALA A 88 -5.35 -12.43 -6.02
C ALA A 88 -4.05 -13.01 -6.60
N GLU A 89 -4.17 -13.91 -7.59
CA GLU A 89 -3.06 -14.51 -8.35
C GLU A 89 -2.03 -13.48 -8.80
N LYS A 90 -2.50 -12.41 -9.44
CA LYS A 90 -1.64 -11.33 -9.91
C LYS A 90 -0.87 -10.63 -8.78
N THR A 91 -1.41 -10.59 -7.57
CA THR A 91 -0.67 -10.08 -6.41
C THR A 91 0.47 -11.02 -6.03
N PHE A 92 0.25 -12.34 -6.04
CA PHE A 92 1.30 -13.33 -5.78
C PHE A 92 2.42 -13.25 -6.83
N ASP A 93 2.08 -13.15 -8.11
CA ASP A 93 3.06 -13.06 -9.20
C ASP A 93 3.93 -11.81 -9.11
N LEU A 94 3.31 -10.67 -8.80
CA LEU A 94 4.02 -9.39 -8.73
C LEU A 94 4.81 -9.22 -7.44
N TRP A 95 4.47 -9.94 -6.37
CA TRP A 95 5.03 -9.69 -5.03
C TRP A 95 6.57 -9.74 -4.98
N PRO A 96 7.26 -10.73 -5.58
CA PRO A 96 8.73 -10.76 -5.60
C PRO A 96 9.33 -9.53 -6.27
N ALA A 97 8.78 -9.12 -7.42
CA ALA A 97 9.26 -7.94 -8.15
C ALA A 97 9.00 -6.64 -7.38
N VAL A 98 7.87 -6.57 -6.66
CA VAL A 98 7.54 -5.45 -5.78
C VAL A 98 8.57 -5.34 -4.66
N ARG A 99 8.90 -6.45 -4.00
CA ARG A 99 9.93 -6.48 -2.94
C ARG A 99 11.30 -6.08 -3.45
N ALA A 100 11.72 -6.62 -4.60
CA ALA A 100 12.98 -6.22 -5.23
C ALA A 100 13.00 -4.72 -5.60
N GLY A 101 11.86 -4.18 -6.06
CA GLY A 101 11.70 -2.76 -6.33
C GLY A 101 11.79 -1.89 -5.07
N GLU A 102 11.20 -2.35 -3.96
CA GLU A 102 11.28 -1.68 -2.65
C GLU A 102 12.71 -1.60 -2.14
N ASP A 103 13.43 -2.73 -2.15
CA ASP A 103 14.79 -2.83 -1.66
C ASP A 103 15.77 -1.99 -2.52
N LYS A 104 15.49 -1.84 -3.82
CA LYS A 104 16.33 -1.07 -4.74
C LYS A 104 16.03 0.42 -4.77
N TRP A 105 14.76 0.81 -4.70
CA TRP A 105 14.32 2.15 -5.06
C TRP A 105 13.55 2.90 -3.98
N ILE A 106 13.23 2.26 -2.85
CA ILE A 106 12.40 2.86 -1.80
C ILE A 106 13.20 2.91 -0.50
N PHE A 107 13.59 1.75 0.02
CA PHE A 107 14.28 1.66 1.32
C PHE A 107 15.62 2.40 1.38
N PRO A 108 16.46 2.41 0.34
CA PRO A 108 17.70 3.19 0.37
C PRO A 108 17.51 4.69 0.56
N PHE A 109 16.33 5.22 0.20
CA PHE A 109 16.02 6.65 0.30
C PHE A 109 15.14 6.97 1.51
N GLN A 110 14.64 5.98 2.25
CA GLN A 110 13.84 6.19 3.47
C GLN A 110 14.55 7.09 4.50
N PRO A 111 15.87 6.99 4.75
CA PRO A 111 16.57 7.87 5.69
C PRO A 111 16.62 9.35 5.26
N LEU A 112 16.24 9.67 4.02
CA LEU A 112 16.19 11.04 3.51
C LEU A 112 14.87 11.75 3.85
N ALA A 113 13.92 11.07 4.48
CA ALA A 113 12.67 11.68 4.91
C ALA A 113 12.89 12.58 6.13
N ASP A 114 12.25 13.76 6.12
CA ASP A 114 12.24 14.69 7.23
C ASP A 114 11.23 14.24 8.30
N GLN A 115 10.16 13.58 7.87
CA GLN A 115 9.13 13.02 8.74
C GLN A 115 8.74 11.62 8.30
N GLU A 116 8.42 10.78 9.27
CA GLU A 116 7.95 9.42 9.06
C GLU A 116 6.63 9.18 9.78
N TYR A 117 5.67 8.61 9.05
CA TYR A 117 4.38 8.20 9.58
C TYR A 117 4.17 6.71 9.40
N ASN A 118 3.76 6.03 10.46
CA ASN A 118 3.36 4.64 10.39
C ASN A 118 1.85 4.55 10.22
N SER A 119 1.43 4.06 9.05
CA SER A 119 0.03 3.85 8.71
C SER A 119 -0.54 2.52 9.23
N ALA A 120 0.28 1.64 9.84
CA ALA A 120 -0.20 0.37 10.40
C ALA A 120 -1.07 0.59 11.64
N LEU A 121 -2.14 -0.20 11.77
CA LEU A 121 -3.12 -0.12 12.86
C LEU A 121 -3.19 -1.47 13.58
N GLY A 122 -3.31 -1.44 14.92
CA GLY A 122 -3.28 -2.65 15.74
C GLY A 122 -4.41 -3.66 15.45
N TYR A 123 -5.56 -3.18 14.98
CA TYR A 123 -6.75 -4.00 14.76
C TYR A 123 -6.96 -4.41 13.29
N GLU A 124 -6.12 -3.93 12.36
CA GLU A 124 -6.44 -4.03 10.94
C GLU A 124 -6.40 -5.45 10.40
N ILE A 125 -5.55 -6.33 10.93
CA ILE A 125 -5.43 -7.70 10.42
C ILE A 125 -6.74 -8.45 10.65
N SER A 126 -7.35 -8.30 11.82
CA SER A 126 -8.67 -8.83 12.15
C SER A 126 -9.78 -8.31 11.24
N VAL A 127 -9.71 -7.03 10.86
CA VAL A 127 -10.70 -6.42 9.94
C VAL A 127 -10.46 -6.84 8.48
N LEU A 128 -9.21 -6.98 8.04
CA LEU A 128 -8.86 -7.37 6.68
C LEU A 128 -9.05 -8.88 6.47
N LYS A 129 -8.97 -9.71 7.51
CA LYS A 129 -9.05 -11.17 7.43
C LYS A 129 -10.26 -11.66 6.61
N PRO A 130 -11.52 -11.24 6.87
CA PRO A 130 -12.67 -11.67 6.08
C PRO A 130 -12.59 -11.30 4.59
N LEU A 131 -11.84 -10.24 4.24
CA LEU A 131 -11.66 -9.80 2.86
C LEU A 131 -10.52 -10.54 2.16
N VAL A 132 -9.45 -10.83 2.90
CA VAL A 132 -8.21 -11.43 2.37
C VAL A 132 -8.32 -12.95 2.24
N GLU A 133 -8.94 -13.64 3.21
CA GLU A 133 -9.00 -15.11 3.19
C GLU A 133 -9.65 -15.69 1.93
N PRO A 134 -10.80 -15.19 1.45
CA PRO A 134 -11.40 -15.69 0.21
C PRO A 134 -10.48 -15.50 -1.01
N LEU A 135 -9.76 -14.37 -1.05
CA LEU A 135 -8.82 -14.04 -2.12
C LEU A 135 -7.60 -14.98 -2.11
N ILE A 136 -7.07 -15.31 -0.94
CA ILE A 136 -5.98 -16.29 -0.86
C ILE A 136 -6.47 -17.68 -1.24
N ARG A 137 -7.67 -18.08 -0.79
CA ARG A 137 -8.26 -19.40 -1.07
C ARG A 137 -8.64 -19.57 -2.55
N SER A 138 -8.88 -18.48 -3.28
CA SER A 138 -9.16 -18.55 -4.73
C SER A 138 -7.92 -18.83 -5.58
N LEU A 139 -6.72 -18.84 -4.99
CA LEU A 139 -5.48 -19.13 -5.73
C LEU A 139 -5.49 -20.58 -6.25
N PRO A 140 -5.20 -20.82 -7.55
CA PRO A 140 -5.19 -22.18 -8.11
C PRO A 140 -4.18 -23.10 -7.41
N LYS A 141 -4.55 -24.35 -7.12
CA LYS A 141 -3.68 -25.31 -6.41
C LYS A 141 -2.36 -25.61 -7.10
N SER A 142 -2.27 -25.40 -8.42
CA SER A 142 -1.04 -25.55 -9.21
C SER A 142 -0.14 -24.32 -9.18
N HIS A 143 -0.60 -23.21 -8.61
CA HIS A 143 0.12 -21.94 -8.63
C HIS A 143 1.39 -22.00 -7.76
N PRO A 144 2.54 -21.46 -8.21
CA PRO A 144 3.81 -21.50 -7.44
C PRO A 144 3.71 -20.78 -6.08
N GLY A 145 2.82 -19.80 -5.96
CA GLY A 145 2.54 -19.07 -4.72
C GLY A 145 1.77 -19.86 -3.64
N GLN A 146 1.39 -21.13 -3.86
CA GLN A 146 0.59 -21.90 -2.90
C GLN A 146 1.26 -22.09 -1.54
N VAL A 147 2.58 -22.25 -1.49
CA VAL A 147 3.32 -22.33 -0.22
C VAL A 147 3.11 -21.05 0.59
N LYS A 148 3.26 -19.89 -0.06
CA LYS A 148 3.04 -18.59 0.58
C LYS A 148 1.58 -18.37 0.99
N ALA A 149 0.64 -18.82 0.17
CA ALA A 149 -0.79 -18.76 0.48
C ALA A 149 -1.12 -19.56 1.75
N HIS A 150 -0.56 -20.78 1.88
CA HIS A 150 -0.74 -21.60 3.06
C HIS A 150 -0.15 -20.95 4.32
N GLU A 151 1.05 -20.37 4.24
CA GLU A 151 1.65 -19.62 5.35
C GLU A 151 0.77 -18.44 5.79
N LEU A 152 0.25 -17.67 4.83
CA LEU A 152 -0.63 -16.52 5.13
C LEU A 152 -1.94 -16.96 5.77
N LEU A 153 -2.55 -18.05 5.31
CA LEU A 153 -3.78 -18.59 5.92
C LEU A 153 -3.53 -19.10 7.34
N LYS A 154 -2.42 -19.80 7.57
CA LYS A 154 -2.02 -20.23 8.92
C LYS A 154 -1.82 -19.00 9.83
N PHE A 155 -1.14 -17.98 9.33
CA PHE A 155 -0.94 -16.72 10.04
C PHE A 155 -2.27 -16.02 10.39
N LEU A 156 -3.21 -15.92 9.44
CA LEU A 156 -4.54 -15.35 9.66
C LEU A 156 -5.38 -16.18 10.65
N GLY A 157 -5.08 -17.46 10.81
CA GLY A 157 -5.68 -18.35 11.80
C GLY A 157 -5.48 -17.89 13.25
N HIS A 158 -4.50 -17.03 13.53
CA HIS A 158 -4.25 -16.48 14.87
C HIS A 158 -5.09 -15.25 15.24
N PHE A 159 -5.89 -14.73 14.30
CA PHE A 159 -6.67 -13.50 14.50
C PHE A 159 -8.16 -13.78 14.45
N GLU A 160 -8.93 -13.25 15.40
CA GLU A 160 -10.38 -13.25 15.29
C GLU A 160 -10.83 -12.20 14.27
N PRO A 161 -11.81 -12.50 13.40
CA PRO A 161 -12.34 -11.53 12.45
C PRO A 161 -13.12 -10.43 13.18
N VAL A 162 -12.99 -9.19 12.70
CA VAL A 162 -13.75 -8.04 13.19
C VAL A 162 -14.58 -7.48 12.04
N ASP A 163 -15.85 -7.20 12.29
CA ASP A 163 -16.72 -6.58 11.29
C ASP A 163 -16.22 -5.17 10.93
N LYS A 164 -16.28 -4.82 9.64
CA LYS A 164 -15.84 -3.51 9.17
C LYS A 164 -16.68 -2.36 9.74
N SER A 165 -17.89 -2.62 10.25
CA SER A 165 -18.73 -1.61 10.93
C SER A 165 -18.08 -1.02 12.18
N PHE A 166 -17.09 -1.69 12.76
CA PHE A 166 -16.32 -1.19 13.89
C PHE A 166 -15.16 -0.27 13.48
N VAL A 167 -14.89 -0.13 12.18
CA VAL A 167 -13.84 0.76 11.69
C VAL A 167 -14.35 2.21 11.75
N PRO A 168 -13.65 3.13 12.45
CA PRO A 168 -14.01 4.54 12.47
C PRO A 168 -14.06 5.13 11.07
N MET A 169 -15.02 6.03 10.79
CA MET A 169 -15.19 6.62 9.45
C MET A 169 -14.00 7.48 9.01
N ASP A 170 -13.21 7.99 9.95
CA ASP A 170 -12.00 8.79 9.74
C ASP A 170 -10.71 7.95 9.75
N SER A 171 -10.82 6.62 9.86
CA SER A 171 -9.69 5.70 9.81
C SER A 171 -9.15 5.54 8.39
N ILE A 172 -7.82 5.57 8.22
CA ILE A 172 -7.16 5.23 6.95
C ILE A 172 -7.52 3.83 6.43
N LEU A 173 -7.94 2.92 7.32
CA LEU A 173 -8.37 1.58 6.94
C LEU A 173 -9.62 1.58 6.02
N GLN A 174 -10.40 2.68 6.02
CA GLN A 174 -11.57 2.83 5.14
C GLN A 174 -11.20 2.70 3.65
N GLU A 175 -9.98 3.11 3.26
CA GLU A 175 -9.45 2.90 1.90
C GLU A 175 -9.54 1.43 1.47
N PHE A 176 -9.45 0.48 2.39
CA PHE A 176 -9.44 -0.95 2.08
C PHE A 176 -10.82 -1.63 2.24
N VAL A 177 -11.65 -1.15 3.17
CA VAL A 177 -12.89 -1.85 3.56
C VAL A 177 -14.17 -1.25 2.94
N GLU A 178 -14.11 -0.01 2.45
CA GLU A 178 -15.22 0.61 1.73
C GLU A 178 -15.23 0.23 0.25
N SER A 179 -16.43 0.22 -0.34
CA SER A 179 -16.59 0.09 -1.78
C SER A 179 -16.25 1.43 -2.47
N PRO A 180 -15.71 1.41 -3.71
CA PRO A 180 -15.30 2.62 -4.44
C PRO A 180 -16.38 3.70 -4.59
N SER A 181 -17.66 3.35 -4.44
CA SER A 181 -18.80 4.26 -4.50
C SER A 181 -18.97 5.17 -3.28
N ASN A 182 -18.35 4.83 -2.14
CA ASN A 182 -18.55 5.53 -0.86
C ASN A 182 -17.35 6.38 -0.43
N ILE A 183 -16.19 6.21 -1.09
CA ILE A 183 -15.02 7.05 -0.83
C ILE A 183 -15.31 8.43 -1.39
N LYS A 184 -15.66 9.38 -0.52
CA LYS A 184 -15.66 10.80 -0.86
C LYS A 184 -14.24 11.17 -1.28
N SER A 185 -14.08 11.59 -2.52
CA SER A 185 -12.85 12.22 -2.99
C SER A 185 -12.49 13.35 -2.02
N ILE A 186 -11.34 13.21 -1.36
CA ILE A 186 -10.68 14.28 -0.61
C ILE A 186 -10.13 15.28 -1.61
#